data_AF-L8X2N2-F1
#
_entry.id   AF-L8X2N2-F1
#
_cell.length_a   1.000
_cell.length_b   1.000
_cell.length_c   1.000
_cell.angle_alpha   90.00
_cell.angle_beta   90.00
_cell.angle_gamma   90.00
#
_symmetry.space_group_name_H-M   'P 1'
#
loop_
_entity.id
_entity.type
_entity.pdbx_description
1 polymer ?
#
loop_
_entity_poly.entity_id
_entity_poly.type
_entity_poly.pdbx_seq_one_letter_code
_entity_poly.pdbx_strand_id
1 'polypeptide(L)'
;MGYVEQQLPSGESTISFTYKLSPGMARSSFGIECGRLAHMPEEVLQAAKRHATRMQEIMEARRVANRPRKIAGLIKNCLTIDGRDADSLARALKDLTVFHKLSGSTGI
;
A
#
# COMPACT_ATOMS: atom_id res chain seq x y z
N MET A 1 -2.76 -0.03 13.50
CA MET A 1 -2.44 0.74 14.73
C MET A 1 -2.82 2.18 14.48
N GLY A 2 -3.63 2.76 15.35
CA GLY A 2 -4.07 4.14 15.25
C GLY A 2 -2.98 5.11 15.65
N TYR A 3 -3.00 6.28 15.03
CA TYR A 3 -2.10 7.37 15.29
C TYR A 3 -2.83 8.69 15.04
N VAL A 4 -2.32 9.76 15.64
CA VAL A 4 -2.71 11.14 15.34
C VAL A 4 -1.48 11.86 14.83
N GLU A 5 -1.60 12.50 13.69
CA GLU A 5 -0.57 13.33 13.09
C GLU A 5 -0.95 14.80 13.30
N GLN A 6 0.01 15.60 13.76
CA GLN A 6 -0.19 17.02 13.98
C GLN A 6 0.94 17.80 13.32
N GLN A 7 0.57 18.76 12.50
CA GLN A 7 1.52 19.64 11.84
C GLN A 7 1.79 20.84 12.74
N LEU A 8 3.05 21.04 13.10
CA LEU A 8 3.50 22.16 13.92
C LEU A 8 3.64 23.41 13.05
N PRO A 9 3.49 24.61 13.64
CA PRO A 9 3.74 25.88 12.93
C PRO A 9 5.16 26.00 12.35
N SER A 10 6.13 25.25 12.87
CA SER A 10 7.50 25.14 12.36
C SER A 10 7.62 24.37 11.03
N GLY A 11 6.55 23.70 10.58
CA GLY A 11 6.55 22.81 9.42
C GLY A 11 6.93 21.36 9.75
N GLU A 12 7.28 21.07 11.00
CA GLU A 12 7.50 19.70 11.49
C GLU A 12 6.17 18.98 11.72
N SER A 13 6.16 17.66 11.53
CA SER A 13 5.01 16.80 11.81
C SER A 13 5.32 15.91 13.00
N THR A 14 4.48 15.96 14.04
CA THR A 14 4.58 15.08 15.22
C THR A 14 3.52 14.00 15.14
N ILE A 15 3.91 12.77 15.50
CA ILE A 15 3.02 11.62 15.49
C ILE A 15 2.85 11.08 16.91
N SER A 16 1.59 10.90 17.31
CA SER A 16 1.21 10.25 18.56
C SER A 16 0.58 8.89 18.27
N PHE A 17 1.24 7.81 18.69
CA PHE A 17 0.67 6.47 18.61
C PHE A 17 -0.45 6.32 19.64
N THR A 18 -1.67 6.02 19.19
CA THR A 18 -2.80 5.83 20.12
C THR A 18 -2.88 4.41 20.65
N TYR A 19 -2.08 3.50 20.07
CA TYR A 19 -2.07 2.05 20.36
C TYR A 19 -3.44 1.37 20.23
N LYS A 20 -4.40 2.03 19.56
CA LYS A 20 -5.72 1.47 19.27
C LYS A 20 -5.66 0.69 17.96
N LEU A 21 -6.36 -0.44 17.88
CA LEU A 21 -6.56 -1.12 16.61
C LEU A 21 -7.65 -0.39 15.81
N SER A 22 -7.34 -0.05 14.57
CA SER A 22 -8.27 0.58 13.63
C SER A 22 -8.46 -0.35 12.43
N PRO A 23 -9.69 -0.50 11.90
CA PRO A 23 -9.90 -1.23 10.65
C PRO A 23 -9.15 -0.59 9.48
N GLY A 24 -8.74 -1.42 8.51
CA GLY A 24 -8.08 -0.97 7.29
C GLY A 24 -6.56 -0.89 7.37
N MET A 25 -5.94 -0.47 6.25
CA MET A 25 -4.50 -0.31 6.15
C MET A 25 -4.06 1.06 6.70
N ALA A 26 -2.84 1.12 7.22
CA ALA A 26 -2.21 2.39 7.54
C ALA A 26 -2.02 3.22 6.26
N ARG A 27 -2.29 4.52 6.33
CA ARG A 27 -2.15 5.43 5.18
C ARG A 27 -0.70 5.73 4.82
N SER A 28 0.21 5.65 5.79
CA SER A 28 1.63 5.93 5.63
C SER A 28 2.46 5.07 6.59
N SER A 29 3.78 5.05 6.34
CA SER A 29 4.76 4.42 7.22
C SER A 29 5.37 5.46 8.17
N PHE A 30 5.67 5.06 9.41
CA PHE A 30 6.18 5.95 10.46
C PHE A 30 7.63 5.68 10.86
N GLY A 31 8.35 4.86 10.10
CA GLY A 31 9.73 4.46 10.44
C GLY A 31 10.70 5.63 10.61
N ILE A 32 10.53 6.71 9.83
CA ILE A 32 11.35 7.92 9.94
C ILE A 32 11.08 8.63 11.29
N GLU A 33 9.81 8.74 11.70
CA GLU A 33 9.47 9.33 13.00
C GLU A 33 9.95 8.46 14.17
N CYS A 34 9.86 7.13 14.06
CA CYS A 34 10.48 6.24 15.04
C CYS A 34 12.00 6.45 15.13
N GLY A 35 12.67 6.68 13.99
CA GLY A 35 14.10 7.03 13.96
C GLY A 35 14.40 8.36 14.66
N ARG A 36 13.55 9.37 14.47
CA ARG A 36 13.66 10.65 15.16
C ARG A 36 13.52 10.50 16.67
N LEU A 37 12.52 9.73 17.14
CA LEU A 37 12.33 9.41 18.56
C LEU A 37 13.53 8.63 19.14
N ALA A 38 14.25 7.88 18.31
CA ALA A 38 15.47 7.18 18.67
C ALA A 38 16.73 8.08 18.61
N HIS A 39 16.58 9.39 18.41
CA HIS A 39 17.68 10.36 18.30
C HIS A 39 18.67 10.07 17.17
N MET A 40 18.17 9.55 16.04
CA MET A 40 18.98 9.43 14.84
C MET A 40 19.37 10.82 14.29
N PRO A 41 20.57 10.97 13.70
CA PRO A 41 21.00 12.24 13.12
C PRO A 41 20.04 12.73 12.02
N GLU A 42 19.75 14.03 11.99
CA GLU A 42 18.78 14.61 11.04
C GLU A 42 19.23 14.41 9.59
N GLU A 43 20.53 14.40 9.31
CA GLU A 43 21.08 14.12 7.98
C GLU A 43 20.69 12.71 7.48
N VAL A 44 20.65 11.74 8.40
CA VAL A 44 20.22 10.36 8.13
C VAL A 44 18.73 10.30 7.88
N LEU A 45 17.92 11.00 8.68
CA LEU A 45 16.47 11.05 8.53
C LEU A 45 16.05 11.72 7.21
N GLN A 46 16.74 12.80 6.82
CA GLN A 46 16.53 13.47 5.53
C GLN A 46 16.90 12.57 4.34
N ALA A 47 18.00 11.81 4.45
CA ALA A 47 18.35 10.81 3.44
C ALA A 47 17.26 9.72 3.34
N ALA A 48 16.81 9.19 4.47
CA ALA A 48 15.73 8.20 4.51
C ALA A 48 14.44 8.73 3.87
N LYS A 49 14.07 9.99 4.12
CA LYS A 49 12.90 10.64 3.51
C LYS A 49 13.01 10.70 2.00
N ARG A 50 14.15 11.13 1.44
CA ARG A 50 14.38 11.14 -0.01
C ARG A 50 14.28 9.75 -0.63
N HIS A 51 14.84 8.73 0.03
CA HIS A 51 14.76 7.35 -0.45
C HIS A 51 13.34 6.81 -0.40
N ALA A 52 12.59 7.10 0.66
CA ALA A 52 11.20 6.69 0.81
C ALA A 52 10.32 7.29 -0.29
N THR A 53 10.42 8.60 -0.55
CA THR A 53 9.68 9.27 -1.64
C THR A 53 10.01 8.66 -3.00
N ARG A 54 11.31 8.52 -3.31
CA ARG A 54 11.74 7.90 -4.57
C ARG A 54 11.21 6.47 -4.72
N MET A 55 11.23 5.68 -3.65
CA MET A 55 10.73 4.31 -3.69
C MET A 55 9.22 4.27 -3.90
N GLN A 56 8.46 5.16 -3.26
CA GLN A 56 7.03 5.28 -3.45
C GLN A 56 6.68 5.57 -4.92
N GLU A 57 7.38 6.52 -5.56
CA GLU A 57 7.21 6.82 -6.98
C GLU A 57 7.51 5.61 -7.87
N ILE A 58 8.62 4.90 -7.62
CA ILE A 58 8.99 3.69 -8.37
C ILE A 58 7.92 2.61 -8.21
N MET A 59 7.40 2.42 -6.99
CA MET A 59 6.37 1.41 -6.71
C MET A 59 5.05 1.75 -7.39
N GLU A 60 4.60 3.00 -7.36
CA GLU A 60 3.38 3.41 -8.06
C GLU A 60 3.53 3.26 -9.58
N ALA A 61 4.67 3.65 -10.16
CA ALA A 61 4.95 3.45 -11.58
C ALA A 61 4.91 1.95 -11.95
N ARG A 62 5.57 1.09 -11.15
CA ARG A 62 5.54 -0.37 -11.34
C ARG A 62 4.13 -0.94 -11.20
N ARG A 63 3.35 -0.44 -10.25
CA ARG A 63 1.97 -0.87 -10.00
C ARG A 63 1.09 -0.59 -11.22
N VAL A 64 1.17 0.62 -11.77
CA VAL A 64 0.44 1.01 -12.98
C VAL A 64 0.89 0.15 -14.17
N ALA A 65 2.19 0.00 -14.40
CA ALA A 65 2.73 -0.77 -15.52
C ALA A 65 2.39 -2.27 -15.45
N ASN A 66 2.37 -2.86 -14.26
CA ASN A 66 2.11 -4.29 -14.08
C ASN A 66 0.61 -4.64 -14.02
N ARG A 67 -0.27 -3.65 -13.89
CA ARG A 67 -1.72 -3.87 -13.76
C ARG A 67 -2.31 -4.64 -14.94
N PRO A 68 -2.09 -4.28 -16.23
CA PRO A 68 -2.66 -5.01 -17.35
C PRO A 68 -2.19 -6.47 -17.37
N ARG A 69 -0.89 -6.70 -17.10
CA ARG A 69 -0.30 -8.04 -17.02
C ARG A 69 -0.97 -8.89 -15.93
N LYS A 70 -1.24 -8.31 -14.76
CA LYS A 70 -1.91 -9.02 -13.66
C LYS A 70 -3.35 -9.36 -14.01
N ILE A 71 -4.11 -8.43 -14.60
CA ILE A 71 -5.49 -8.67 -15.05
C ILE A 71 -5.53 -9.77 -16.10
N ALA A 72 -4.67 -9.70 -17.11
CA ALA A 72 -4.59 -10.74 -18.15
C ALA A 72 -4.30 -12.13 -17.56
N GLY A 73 -3.41 -12.22 -16.57
CA GLY A 73 -3.16 -13.46 -15.84
C GLY A 73 -4.39 -13.99 -15.09
N LEU A 74 -5.14 -13.12 -14.42
CA LEU A 74 -6.36 -13.53 -13.71
C LEU A 74 -7.47 -13.97 -14.67
N ILE A 75 -7.64 -13.30 -15.82
CA ILE A 75 -8.56 -13.72 -16.88
C ILE A 75 -8.15 -15.08 -17.43
N LYS A 76 -6.86 -15.26 -17.75
CA LYS A 76 -6.34 -16.55 -18.22
C LYS A 76 -6.66 -17.67 -17.24
N ASN A 77 -6.47 -17.45 -15.94
CA ASN A 77 -6.79 -18.44 -14.92
C ASN A 77 -8.28 -18.84 -14.93
N CYS A 78 -9.19 -17.90 -15.18
CA CYS A 78 -10.62 -18.20 -15.30
C CYS A 78 -10.91 -19.07 -16.54
N LEU A 79 -10.21 -18.82 -17.64
CA LEU A 79 -10.40 -19.54 -18.91
C LEU A 79 -9.78 -20.94 -18.92
N THR A 80 -8.79 -21.21 -18.07
CA THR A 80 -8.09 -22.51 -18.02
C THR A 80 -8.71 -23.51 -17.05
N ILE A 81 -9.72 -23.12 -16.28
CA ILE A 81 -10.39 -24.02 -15.32
C ILE A 81 -11.36 -24.91 -16.08
N ASP A 82 -11.24 -26.22 -15.84
CA ASP A 82 -12.11 -27.23 -16.43
C ASP A 82 -13.56 -27.02 -15.95
N GLY A 83 -14.54 -27.04 -16.85
CA GLY A 83 -15.94 -26.72 -16.54
C GLY A 83 -16.64 -27.66 -15.54
N ARG A 84 -15.96 -28.73 -15.10
CA ARG A 84 -16.42 -29.66 -14.06
C ARG A 84 -16.08 -29.19 -12.64
N ASP A 85 -15.22 -28.19 -12.49
CA ASP A 85 -14.80 -27.64 -11.20
C ASP A 85 -15.36 -26.22 -10.99
N ALA A 86 -16.65 -26.16 -10.66
CA ALA A 86 -17.37 -24.91 -10.42
C ALA A 86 -16.81 -24.12 -9.23
N ASP A 87 -16.29 -24.80 -8.21
CA ASP A 87 -15.73 -24.16 -7.01
C ASP A 87 -14.41 -23.44 -7.33
N SER A 88 -13.56 -24.03 -8.16
CA SER A 88 -12.34 -23.37 -8.62
C SER A 88 -12.64 -22.16 -9.51
N LEU A 89 -13.63 -22.28 -10.40
CA LEU A 89 -14.05 -21.14 -11.23
C LEU A 89 -14.60 -20.00 -10.37
N ALA A 90 -15.43 -20.31 -9.38
CA ALA A 90 -15.97 -19.31 -8.45
C ALA A 90 -14.85 -18.58 -7.68
N ARG A 91 -13.81 -19.30 -7.23
CA ARG A 91 -12.62 -18.70 -6.58
C ARG A 91 -11.87 -17.78 -7.54
N ALA A 92 -11.59 -18.23 -8.76
CA ALA A 92 -10.86 -17.42 -9.75
C ALA A 92 -11.61 -16.14 -10.13
N LEU A 93 -12.94 -16.23 -10.31
CA LEU A 93 -13.79 -15.07 -10.55
C LEU A 93 -13.81 -14.10 -9.35
N LYS A 94 -13.83 -14.64 -8.12
CA LYS A 94 -13.73 -13.83 -6.90
C LYS A 94 -12.42 -13.06 -6.84
N ASP A 95 -11.30 -13.70 -7.13
CA ASP A 95 -9.98 -13.06 -7.15
C ASP A 95 -9.90 -11.94 -8.20
N LEU A 96 -10.42 -12.18 -9.41
CA LEU A 96 -10.53 -11.16 -10.46
C LEU A 96 -11.39 -9.97 -10.00
N THR A 97 -12.55 -10.24 -9.38
CA THR A 97 -13.47 -9.21 -8.88
C THR A 97 -12.86 -8.38 -7.76
N VAL A 98 -12.19 -9.03 -6.80
CA VAL A 98 -11.48 -8.35 -5.70
C VAL A 98 -10.38 -7.47 -6.26
N PHE A 99 -9.56 -8.00 -7.17
CA PHE A 99 -8.49 -7.23 -7.79
C PHE A 99 -9.03 -6.01 -8.55
N HIS A 100 -10.12 -6.16 -9.31
CA HIS A 100 -10.76 -5.04 -10.01
C HIS A 100 -11.23 -3.95 -9.04
N LYS A 101 -11.93 -4.32 -7.97
CA LYS A 101 -12.43 -3.38 -6.94
C LYS A 101 -11.29 -2.64 -6.23
N LEU A 102 -10.26 -3.36 -5.79
CA LEU A 102 -9.08 -2.76 -5.14
C LEU A 102 -8.31 -1.83 -6.07
N SER A 103 -8.31 -2.16 -7.37
CA SER A 103 -7.63 -1.35 -8.37
C SER A 103 -8.45 -0.13 -8.82
N GLY A 104 -9.77 -0.11 -8.60
CA GLY A 104 -10.64 1.05 -8.83
C GLY A 104 -10.72 2.00 -7.63
N SER A 105 -10.62 1.48 -6.40
CA SER A 105 -10.70 2.24 -5.14
C SER A 105 -9.48 3.14 -4.86
N THR A 106 -8.41 3.05 -5.64
CA THR A 106 -7.18 3.84 -5.45
C THR A 106 -6.95 4.85 -6.57
N GLY A 107 -7.97 5.19 -7.34
CA GLY A 107 -7.94 6.42 -8.13
C GLY A 107 -8.04 7.60 -7.17
N ILE A 108 -6.97 8.40 -7.08
CA ILE A 108 -7.08 9.80 -6.70
C ILE A 108 -7.96 10.49 -7.74
#